data_AF-A0A2W6P6W0-F1
#
_entry.id   AF-A0A2W6P6W0-F1
#
_cell.length_a   1.000
_cell.length_b   1.000
_cell.length_c   1.000
_cell.angle_alpha   90.00
_cell.angle_beta   90.00
_cell.angle_gamma   90.00
#
_symmetry.space_group_name_H-M   'P 1'
#
loop_
_entity.id
_entity.type
_entity.pdbx_description
1 polymer ?
#
loop_
_entity_poly.entity_id
_entity_poly.type
_entity_poly.pdbx_seq_one_letter_code
_entity_poly.pdbx_strand_id
1 'polypeptide(L)' 'MAADKIILAVGQHARLDAFAKLEPQRNTIKTQNYQTRDPQVFAAGDIVEGDKTVVYAVKTGKEAAEAIHHYLEGACSC' A
#
# COMPACT_ATOMS: atom_id res chain seq x y z
N MET A 1 0.97 -10.31 40.13
CA MET A 1 2.17 -10.75 39.37
C MET A 1 2.89 -9.50 38.91
N ALA A 2 4.21 -9.42 39.10
CA ALA A 2 5.04 -8.30 38.64
C ALA A 2 5.77 -8.71 37.36
N ALA A 3 5.90 -7.78 36.40
CA ALA A 3 6.69 -7.96 35.19
C ALA A 3 7.80 -6.91 35.17
N ASP A 4 9.04 -7.31 34.89
CA ASP A 4 10.19 -6.40 34.85
C ASP A 4 10.21 -5.56 33.56
N LYS A 5 9.56 -6.04 32.49
CA LYS A 5 9.47 -5.39 31.19
C LYS A 5 8.15 -5.70 30.50
N ILE A 6 7.65 -4.72 29.75
CA ILE A 6 6.46 -4.84 28.90
C ILE A 6 6.85 -4.37 27.50
N ILE A 7 6.52 -5.18 26.48
CA ILE A 7 6.71 -4.83 25.06
C ILE A 7 5.32 -4.75 24.43
N LEU A 8 4.93 -3.57 23.95
CA LEU A 8 3.69 -3.42 23.19
C LEU A 8 3.93 -3.83 21.74
N ALA A 9 3.36 -4.96 21.34
CA ALA A 9 3.36 -5.48 19.98
C ALA A 9 1.92 -5.56 19.41
N VAL A 10 1.13 -4.52 19.64
CA VAL A 10 -0.32 -4.46 19.31
C VAL A 10 -0.59 -4.00 17.86
N GLY A 11 0.44 -3.91 17.03
CA GLY A 11 0.36 -3.46 15.64
C GLY A 11 1.08 -2.13 15.37
N GLN A 12 0.97 -1.66 14.14
CA GLN A 12 1.64 -0.47 13.63
C GLN A 12 0.69 0.40 12.81
N HIS A 13 1.00 1.68 12.71
CA HIS A 13 0.25 2.63 11.87
C HIS A 13 1.01 2.93 10.58
N ALA A 14 0.27 3.03 9.47
CA ALA A 14 0.77 3.49 8.19
C ALA A 14 1.31 4.91 8.32
N ARG A 15 2.52 5.13 7.80
CA ARG A 15 3.16 6.44 7.76
C ARG A 15 3.03 6.99 6.36
N LEU A 16 2.22 8.04 6.22
CA LEU A 16 1.85 8.63 4.93
C LEU A 16 2.24 10.12 4.84
N ASP A 17 3.13 10.56 5.71
CA ASP A 17 3.56 11.97 5.83
C ASP A 17 4.07 12.54 4.48
N ALA A 18 4.67 11.68 3.64
CA ALA A 18 5.16 12.03 2.30
C ALA A 18 4.06 12.07 1.21
N PHE A 19 2.86 11.59 1.50
CA PHE A 19 1.77 11.41 0.54
C PHE A 19 0.55 12.24 0.95
N ALA A 20 0.65 13.57 0.83
CA ALA A 20 -0.39 14.50 1.27
C ALA A 20 -1.78 14.22 0.68
N LYS A 21 -1.82 13.68 -0.54
CA LYS A 21 -3.06 13.26 -1.21
C LYS A 21 -3.47 11.83 -0.85
N LEU A 22 -3.05 11.21 0.25
CA LEU A 22 -3.51 9.87 0.65
C LEU A 22 -4.04 9.90 2.07
N GLU A 23 -5.27 9.41 2.24
CA GLU A 23 -5.91 9.27 3.54
C GLU A 23 -6.16 7.79 3.82
N PRO A 24 -5.61 7.24 4.91
CA PRO A 24 -5.81 5.85 5.25
C PRO A 24 -7.20 5.63 5.84
N GLN A 25 -7.86 4.55 5.42
CA GLN A 25 -9.06 4.02 6.04
C GLN A 25 -8.69 2.73 6.76
N ARG A 26 -8.80 2.68 8.10
CA ARG A 26 -8.42 1.50 8.90
C ARG A 26 -6.99 1.01 8.60
N ASN A 27 -6.04 1.95 8.50
CA ASN A 27 -4.62 1.68 8.23
C ASN A 27 -4.29 1.20 6.82
N THR A 28 -5.25 1.18 5.89
CA THR A 28 -5.03 0.84 4.48
C THR A 28 -5.44 1.99 3.55
N ILE A 29 -4.89 1.99 2.34
CA ILE A 29 -5.23 2.91 1.26
C ILE A 29 -6.16 2.22 0.29
N LYS A 30 -7.22 2.92 -0.10
CA LYS A 30 -8.10 2.50 -1.18
C LYS A 30 -7.42 2.69 -2.53
N THR A 31 -7.52 1.68 -3.37
CA THR A 31 -6.98 1.68 -4.73
C THR A 31 -8.00 1.17 -5.73
N GLN A 32 -7.88 1.61 -6.98
CA GLN A 32 -8.54 1.01 -8.13
C GLN A 32 -7.46 0.58 -9.11
N ASN A 33 -7.37 -0.73 -9.40
CA ASN A 33 -6.27 -1.30 -10.19
C ASN A 33 -4.88 -0.84 -9.70
N TYR A 34 -4.64 -0.95 -8.38
CA TYR A 34 -3.42 -0.49 -7.67
C TYR A 34 -3.18 1.02 -7.69
N GLN A 35 -3.88 1.81 -8.51
CA GLN A 35 -3.78 3.26 -8.55
C GLN A 35 -4.57 3.87 -7.38
N THR A 36 -3.97 4.86 -6.73
CA THR A 36 -4.59 5.58 -5.61
C THR A 36 -5.44 6.76 -6.11
N ARG A 37 -6.00 7.56 -5.19
CA ARG A 37 -6.64 8.84 -5.56
C ARG A 37 -5.65 9.87 -6.13
N ASP A 38 -4.35 9.72 -5.88
CA ASP A 38 -3.33 10.46 -6.64
C ASP A 38 -2.98 9.65 -7.90
N PRO A 39 -3.27 10.17 -9.11
CA PRO A 39 -3.04 9.43 -10.35
C PRO A 39 -1.58 9.02 -10.58
N GLN A 40 -0.62 9.68 -9.92
CA GLN A 40 0.80 9.38 -10.06
C GLN A 40 1.28 8.33 -9.04
N VAL A 41 0.43 7.90 -8.10
CA VAL A 41 0.82 7.01 -7.02
C VAL A 41 0.03 5.70 -7.09
N PHE A 42 0.77 4.59 -7.03
CA PHE A 42 0.26 3.24 -6.96
C PHE A 42 0.63 2.61 -5.60
N ALA A 43 -0.18 1.67 -5.12
CA ALA A 43 0.01 1.03 -3.82
C ALA A 43 -0.25 -0.49 -3.89
N ALA A 44 0.54 -1.25 -3.13
CA ALA A 44 0.50 -2.71 -3.07
C ALA A 44 1.01 -3.23 -1.71
N GLY A 45 0.76 -4.51 -1.41
CA GLY A 45 1.16 -5.15 -0.15
C GLY A 45 0.32 -4.73 1.06
N ASP A 46 0.93 -4.71 2.25
CA ASP A 46 0.20 -4.51 3.52
C ASP A 46 -0.53 -3.17 3.63
N ILE A 47 -0.17 -2.18 2.82
CA ILE A 47 -0.82 -0.87 2.81
C ILE A 47 -2.17 -0.88 2.08
N VAL A 48 -2.50 -1.90 1.29
CA VAL A 48 -3.81 -2.03 0.62
C VAL A 48 -4.67 -3.11 1.28
N GLU A 49 -5.95 -3.16 0.97
CA GLU A 49 -6.83 -4.24 1.43
C GLU A 49 -6.42 -5.58 0.80
N GLY A 50 -6.36 -6.64 1.61
CA GLY A 50 -5.90 -7.95 1.16
C GLY A 50 -5.21 -8.74 2.27
N ASP A 51 -4.68 -9.91 1.90
CA ASP A 51 -3.91 -10.77 2.79
C ASP A 51 -2.57 -10.10 3.19
N LYS A 52 -2.15 -10.27 4.44
CA LYS A 52 -0.96 -9.64 5.05
C LYS A 52 0.23 -10.59 5.07
N THR A 53 0.27 -11.53 4.13
CA THR A 53 1.39 -12.45 3.96
C THR A 53 2.40 -11.90 2.97
N VAL A 54 3.67 -12.27 3.15
CA VAL A 54 4.76 -11.87 2.25
C VAL A 54 4.48 -12.30 0.81
N VAL A 55 3.91 -13.50 0.61
CA VAL A 55 3.58 -14.02 -0.72
C VAL A 55 2.52 -13.15 -1.40
N TYR A 56 1.50 -12.71 -0.66
CA TYR A 56 0.48 -11.81 -1.19
C TYR A 56 1.05 -10.42 -1.53
N ALA A 57 1.96 -9.90 -0.71
CA ALA A 57 2.67 -8.65 -1.00
C ALA A 57 3.51 -8.75 -2.29
N VAL A 58 4.19 -9.88 -2.52
CA VAL A 58 4.95 -10.12 -3.76
C VAL A 58 4.01 -10.20 -4.97
N LYS A 59 2.87 -10.90 -4.84
CA LYS A 59 1.87 -10.98 -5.90
C LYS A 59 1.37 -9.59 -6.29
N THR A 60 0.85 -8.82 -5.32
CA THR A 60 0.30 -7.49 -5.57
C THR A 60 1.35 -6.50 -6.06
N GLY A 61 2.62 -6.64 -5.65
CA GLY A 61 3.72 -5.85 -6.20
C GLY A 61 3.94 -6.07 -7.70
N LYS A 62 3.82 -7.31 -8.18
CA LYS A 62 3.91 -7.62 -9.63
C LYS A 62 2.72 -7.05 -10.39
N GLU A 63 1.51 -7.25 -9.88
CA GLU A 63 0.28 -6.74 -10.50
C GLU A 63 0.27 -5.19 -10.52
N ALA A 64 0.79 -4.52 -9.49
CA ALA A 64 0.98 -3.08 -9.48
C ALA A 64 2.03 -2.61 -10.51
N ALA A 65 3.10 -3.37 -10.73
CA ALA A 65 4.09 -3.07 -11.77
C ALA A 65 3.49 -3.18 -13.17
N GLU A 66 2.63 -4.18 -13.43
CA GLU A 66 1.87 -4.29 -14.68
C GLU A 66 0.92 -3.10 -14.87
N ALA A 67 0.21 -2.67 -13.81
CA ALA A 67 -0.65 -1.49 -13.86
C ALA A 67 0.14 -0.20 -14.16
N ILE A 68 1.32 -0.03 -13.55
CA ILE A 68 2.23 1.09 -13.85
C ILE A 68 2.70 1.03 -15.30
N HIS A 69 3.07 -0.15 -15.80
CA HIS A 69 3.52 -0.32 -17.18
C HIS A 69 2.44 0.13 -18.16
N HIS A 70 1.21 -0.35 -18.02
CA HIS A 70 0.09 0.06 -18.87
C HIS A 70 -0.24 1.56 -18.76
N TYR A 71 -0.12 2.14 -17.56
CA TYR A 71 -0.31 3.57 -17.36
C TYR A 71 0.71 4.39 -18.17
N LEU A 72 1.98 3.96 -18.19
CA LEU A 72 3.05 4.63 -18.93
C LEU A 72 2.94 4.42 -20.45
N GLU A 73 2.49 3.25 -20.91
CA GLU A 73 2.23 3.00 -22.34
C GLU A 73 1.13 3.92 -22.87
N GLY A 74 0.04 4.13 -22.13
CA GLY A 74 -1.03 5.05 -22.51
C GLY A 74 -0.62 6.54 -22.48
N ALA A 75 0.34 6.90 -21.60
CA ALA A 75 0.92 8.23 -21.56
C ALA A 75 1.91 8.51 -22.70
N CYS A 76 2.43 7.46 -23.35
CA CYS A 76 3.34 7.54 -24.48
C CYS A 76 2.58 7.32 -25.81
N SER A 77 1.56 8.14 -26.07
CA SER A 77 0.95 8.24 -27.41
C SER A 77 1.51 9.45 -28.14
N CYS A 78 2.49 9.20 -29.01
CA CYS A 78 3.04 10.15 -29.99
C CYS A 78 2.50 9.81 -31.37
#